data_AF-A0A926DL85-F1
#
_entry.id   AF-A0A926DL85-F1
#
_cell.length_a   1.000
_cell.length_b   1.000
_cell.length_c   1.000
_cell.angle_alpha   90.00
_cell.angle_beta   90.00
_cell.angle_gamma   90.00
#
_symmetry.space_group_name_H-M   'P 1'
#
loop_
_entity.id
_entity.type
_entity.pdbx_description
1 polymer ?
#
loop_
_entity_poly.entity_id
_entity_poly.type
_entity_poly.pdbx_seq_one_letter_code
_entity_poly.pdbx_strand_id
1 'polypeptide(L)'
;MSSNPNYFLIHGSFGSPFVNWLPWLRKQLRNQSKEVYTPDFPTGVGFQNYENWAKLLKVYLDAGLITEDTTIIAHSIAPVFICKFLIENKVKVKKLVFVCGFNNYLGIDDDYDNVNRGMYLENLSEVKKYCDEIICFYTKNDPYVSYEAEKRFADTIAAKQIIIDDGGHLNSESGYREFSALLEVI
;
A
#
# COMPACT_ATOMS: atom_id res chain seq x y z
N MET A 1 -13.89 11.95 -21.51
CA MET A 1 -14.41 10.58 -21.27
C MET A 1 -14.14 10.31 -19.80
N SER A 2 -15.15 10.09 -18.97
CA SER A 2 -14.91 9.71 -17.58
C SER A 2 -14.23 8.34 -17.59
N SER A 3 -13.01 8.24 -17.04
CA SER A 3 -12.39 6.94 -16.79
C SER A 3 -13.31 6.14 -15.87
N ASN A 4 -13.44 4.84 -16.13
CA ASN A 4 -14.09 3.97 -15.16
C ASN A 4 -13.18 3.87 -13.92
N PRO A 5 -13.72 3.92 -12.69
CA PRO A 5 -12.93 3.68 -11.49
C PRO A 5 -12.26 2.32 -11.55
N ASN A 6 -10.95 2.29 -11.28
CA ASN A 6 -10.19 1.06 -11.18
C ASN A 6 -9.39 1.01 -9.88
N TYR A 7 -8.95 -0.19 -9.55
CA TYR A 7 -8.37 -0.51 -8.25
C TYR A 7 -7.02 -1.19 -8.43
N PHE A 8 -6.01 -0.74 -7.70
CA PHE A 8 -4.71 -1.39 -7.63
C PHE A 8 -4.52 -1.98 -6.23
N LEU A 9 -4.21 -3.28 -6.14
CA LEU A 9 -3.82 -3.91 -4.87
C LEU A 9 -2.32 -4.23 -4.92
N ILE A 10 -1.59 -3.67 -3.96
CA ILE A 10 -0.11 -3.70 -3.92
C ILE A 10 0.33 -4.46 -2.66
N HIS A 11 1.11 -5.52 -2.87
CA HIS A 11 1.59 -6.38 -1.78
C HIS A 11 2.77 -5.76 -1.03
N GLY A 12 3.00 -6.23 0.20
CA GLY A 12 4.12 -5.84 1.04
C GLY A 12 5.44 -6.55 0.73
N SER A 13 6.40 -6.42 1.64
CA SER A 13 7.72 -7.03 1.53
C SER A 13 7.68 -8.54 1.46
N PHE A 14 8.49 -9.11 0.57
CA PHE A 14 8.59 -10.56 0.32
C PHE A 14 7.24 -11.24 0.04
N GLY A 15 6.22 -10.45 -0.32
CA GLY A 15 4.87 -10.91 -0.59
C GLY A 15 4.64 -11.20 -2.07
N SER A 16 3.36 -11.34 -2.43
CA SER A 16 2.93 -11.44 -3.83
C SER A 16 1.46 -11.05 -3.94
N PRO A 17 0.89 -10.94 -5.15
CA PRO A 17 -0.54 -10.75 -5.36
C PRO A 17 -1.43 -11.86 -4.79
N PHE A 18 -0.85 -13.00 -4.40
CA PHE A 18 -1.57 -14.22 -4.05
C PHE A 18 -1.68 -14.49 -2.54
N VAL A 19 -1.21 -13.58 -1.69
CA VAL A 19 -1.16 -13.76 -0.22
C VAL A 19 -2.05 -12.78 0.53
N ASN A 20 -2.18 -12.99 1.85
CA ASN A 20 -2.99 -12.16 2.74
C ASN A 20 -4.45 -12.07 2.24
N TRP A 21 -5.04 -10.89 2.35
CA TRP A 21 -6.39 -10.56 1.91
C TRP A 21 -6.45 -10.08 0.45
N LEU A 22 -5.32 -9.97 -0.27
CA LEU A 22 -5.32 -9.44 -1.64
C LEU A 22 -6.17 -10.29 -2.61
N PRO A 23 -6.07 -11.64 -2.64
CA PRO A 23 -6.92 -12.47 -3.51
C PRO A 23 -8.40 -12.34 -3.18
N TRP A 24 -8.72 -12.32 -1.89
CA TRP A 24 -10.09 -12.17 -1.41
C TRP A 24 -10.64 -10.81 -1.84
N LEU A 25 -9.92 -9.73 -1.60
CA LEU A 25 -10.36 -8.38 -1.95
C LEU A 25 -10.52 -8.23 -3.47
N ARG A 26 -9.56 -8.75 -4.26
CA ARG A 26 -9.68 -8.81 -5.72
C ARG A 26 -10.97 -9.49 -6.15
N LYS A 27 -11.33 -10.63 -5.53
CA LYS A 27 -12.58 -11.34 -5.81
C LYS A 27 -13.81 -10.49 -5.45
N GLN A 28 -13.83 -9.87 -4.27
CA GLN A 28 -14.96 -9.04 -3.85
C GLN A 28 -15.20 -7.86 -4.79
N LEU A 29 -14.14 -7.13 -5.15
CA LEU A 29 -14.23 -6.00 -6.07
C LEU A 29 -14.69 -6.44 -7.48
N ARG A 30 -14.16 -7.55 -8.00
CA ARG A 30 -14.59 -8.09 -9.30
C ARG A 30 -16.04 -8.58 -9.32
N ASN A 31 -16.53 -9.12 -8.21
CA ASN A 31 -17.95 -9.49 -8.07
C ASN A 31 -18.88 -8.27 -8.15
N GLN A 32 -18.36 -7.07 -7.86
CA GLN A 32 -19.04 -5.79 -8.04
C GLN A 32 -18.78 -5.16 -9.42
N SER A 33 -18.26 -5.95 -10.37
CA SER A 33 -17.87 -5.50 -11.72
C SER A 33 -16.82 -4.37 -11.74
N LYS A 34 -16.03 -4.23 -10.67
CA LYS A 34 -14.92 -3.27 -10.61
C LYS A 34 -13.70 -3.82 -11.35
N GLU A 35 -12.96 -2.92 -11.99
CA GLU A 35 -11.70 -3.23 -12.67
C GLU A 35 -10.55 -3.25 -11.67
N VAL A 36 -9.79 -4.34 -11.60
CA VAL A 36 -8.79 -4.56 -10.55
C VAL A 36 -7.46 -5.06 -11.13
N TYR A 37 -6.39 -4.33 -10.79
CA TYR A 37 -5.00 -4.64 -11.09
C TYR A 37 -4.29 -5.08 -9.82
N THR A 38 -3.49 -6.14 -9.91
CA THR A 38 -2.71 -6.68 -8.80
C THR A 38 -1.32 -7.02 -9.31
N PRO A 39 -0.45 -6.01 -9.55
CA PRO A 39 0.86 -6.22 -10.12
C PRO A 39 1.73 -7.10 -9.22
N ASP A 40 2.49 -8.00 -9.82
CA ASP A 40 3.47 -8.85 -9.14
C ASP A 40 4.83 -8.17 -9.17
N PHE A 41 5.22 -7.56 -8.05
CA PHE A 41 6.46 -6.79 -7.99
C PHE A 41 7.65 -7.69 -7.64
N PRO A 42 8.86 -7.43 -8.18
CA PRO A 42 10.05 -8.17 -7.81
C PRO A 42 10.30 -8.16 -6.30
N THR A 43 10.45 -9.33 -5.70
CA THR A 43 10.72 -9.49 -4.27
C THR A 43 12.12 -10.02 -4.00
N GLY A 44 12.61 -9.85 -2.77
CA GLY A 44 13.93 -10.32 -2.37
C GLY A 44 14.96 -9.20 -2.29
N VAL A 45 15.98 -9.40 -1.47
CA VAL A 45 17.09 -8.44 -1.29
C VAL A 45 17.77 -8.18 -2.64
N GLY A 46 18.04 -6.90 -2.92
CA GLY A 46 18.60 -6.43 -4.20
C GLY A 46 17.57 -6.26 -5.33
N PHE A 47 16.43 -6.95 -5.29
CA PHE A 47 15.36 -6.82 -6.28
C PHE A 47 14.21 -5.92 -5.82
N GLN A 48 13.84 -6.03 -4.54
CA GLN A 48 12.77 -5.26 -3.93
C GLN A 48 13.28 -3.89 -3.48
N ASN A 49 13.33 -2.96 -4.42
CA ASN A 49 13.72 -1.57 -4.21
C ASN A 49 12.80 -0.64 -5.00
N TYR A 50 12.87 0.65 -4.67
CA TYR A 50 12.04 1.66 -5.29
C TYR A 50 12.20 1.69 -6.81
N GLU A 51 13.44 1.62 -7.31
CA GLU A 51 13.73 1.75 -8.74
C GLU A 51 13.07 0.63 -9.55
N ASN A 52 13.15 -0.61 -9.09
CA ASN A 52 12.56 -1.77 -9.77
C ASN A 52 11.02 -1.75 -9.68
N TRP A 53 10.47 -1.44 -8.51
CA TRP A 53 9.02 -1.37 -8.34
C TRP A 53 8.42 -0.20 -9.14
N ALA A 54 9.09 0.96 -9.14
CA ALA A 54 8.67 2.14 -9.89
C ALA A 54 8.71 1.88 -11.40
N LYS A 55 9.75 1.22 -11.92
CA LYS A 55 9.80 0.81 -13.34
C LYS A 55 8.58 -0.02 -13.73
N LEU A 56 8.19 -0.99 -12.89
CA LEU A 56 7.02 -1.83 -13.17
C LEU A 56 5.73 -1.03 -13.10
N LEU A 57 5.50 -0.24 -12.04
CA LEU A 57 4.28 0.55 -11.89
C LEU A 57 4.16 1.63 -12.98
N LYS A 58 5.30 2.14 -13.46
CA LYS A 58 5.37 3.10 -14.58
C LYS A 58 4.80 2.53 -15.87
N VAL A 59 4.91 1.22 -16.12
CA VAL A 59 4.25 0.56 -17.28
C VAL A 59 2.73 0.72 -17.21
N TYR A 60 2.13 0.55 -16.04
CA TYR A 60 0.68 0.74 -15.85
C TYR A 60 0.28 2.20 -16.01
N LEU A 61 1.08 3.12 -15.48
CA LEU A 61 0.86 4.56 -15.65
C LEU A 61 0.92 4.98 -17.12
N ASP A 62 1.96 4.54 -17.86
CA ASP A 62 2.17 4.91 -19.25
C ASP A 62 1.12 4.27 -20.19
N ALA A 63 0.54 3.13 -19.77
CA ALA A 63 -0.62 2.53 -20.43
C ALA A 63 -1.95 3.27 -20.14
N GLY A 64 -1.94 4.32 -19.31
CA GLY A 64 -3.12 5.09 -18.94
C GLY A 64 -4.04 4.40 -17.92
N LEU A 65 -3.53 3.40 -17.19
CA LEU A 65 -4.31 2.63 -16.23
C LEU A 65 -4.33 3.25 -14.83
N ILE A 66 -3.40 4.16 -14.51
CA ILE A 66 -3.41 4.92 -13.26
C ILE A 66 -3.88 6.33 -13.58
N THR A 67 -5.06 6.69 -13.10
CA THR A 67 -5.72 7.97 -13.39
C THR A 67 -6.22 8.63 -12.11
N GLU A 68 -6.78 9.83 -12.23
CA GLU A 68 -7.42 10.54 -11.11
C GLU A 68 -8.62 9.80 -10.52
N ASP A 69 -9.18 8.79 -11.21
CA ASP A 69 -10.27 7.93 -10.72
C ASP A 69 -9.78 6.64 -10.02
N THR A 70 -8.47 6.38 -10.04
CA THR A 70 -7.87 5.17 -9.48
C THR A 70 -7.90 5.17 -7.94
N THR A 71 -8.24 4.03 -7.35
CA THR A 71 -8.02 3.77 -5.92
C THR A 71 -6.87 2.78 -5.74
N ILE A 72 -5.86 3.11 -4.94
CA ILE A 72 -4.74 2.21 -4.64
C ILE A 72 -4.86 1.72 -3.19
N ILE A 73 -4.83 0.40 -3.03
CA ILE A 73 -4.80 -0.28 -1.74
C ILE A 73 -3.44 -0.95 -1.58
N ALA A 74 -2.70 -0.58 -0.53
CA ALA A 74 -1.32 -1.02 -0.37
C ALA A 74 -1.04 -1.52 1.06
N HIS A 75 -0.26 -2.59 1.17
CA HIS A 75 0.07 -3.24 2.44
C HIS A 75 1.54 -3.06 2.84
N SER A 76 1.82 -2.88 4.13
CA SER A 76 3.14 -2.94 4.76
C SER A 76 4.11 -1.86 4.22
N ILE A 77 5.14 -2.26 3.47
CA ILE A 77 6.10 -1.33 2.83
C ILE A 77 5.50 -0.58 1.63
N ALA A 78 4.47 -1.13 0.99
CA ALA A 78 3.94 -0.57 -0.25
C ALA A 78 3.33 0.84 -0.11
N PRO A 79 2.67 1.23 0.99
CA PRO A 79 2.27 2.60 1.27
C PRO A 79 3.34 3.66 1.00
N VAL A 80 4.55 3.53 1.57
CA VAL A 80 5.63 4.52 1.34
C VAL A 80 6.14 4.48 -0.10
N PHE A 81 6.21 3.29 -0.71
CA PHE A 81 6.52 3.15 -2.13
C PHE A 81 5.54 3.92 -3.02
N ILE A 82 4.22 3.77 -2.78
CA ILE A 82 3.18 4.46 -3.55
C ILE A 82 3.25 5.97 -3.32
N CYS A 83 3.45 6.42 -2.08
CA CYS A 83 3.65 7.84 -1.79
C CYS A 83 4.80 8.41 -2.63
N LYS A 84 5.96 7.74 -2.62
CA LYS A 84 7.15 8.17 -3.36
C LYS A 84 6.89 8.19 -4.87
N PHE A 85 6.29 7.13 -5.41
CA PHE A 85 5.96 7.02 -6.83
C PHE A 85 5.04 8.15 -7.31
N LEU A 86 3.95 8.43 -6.57
CA LEU A 86 3.00 9.48 -6.93
C LEU A 86 3.64 10.87 -6.88
N ILE A 87 4.48 11.14 -5.87
CA ILE A 87 5.19 12.42 -5.72
C ILE A 87 6.16 12.65 -6.87
N GLU A 88 7.02 11.67 -7.16
CA GLU A 88 8.06 11.81 -8.20
C GLU A 88 7.47 11.93 -9.60
N ASN A 89 6.39 11.18 -9.88
CA ASN A 89 5.74 11.20 -11.19
C ASN A 89 4.64 12.26 -11.31
N LYS A 90 4.34 12.98 -10.23
CA LYS A 90 3.26 13.99 -10.13
C LYS A 90 1.89 13.45 -10.56
N VAL A 91 1.59 12.21 -10.18
CA VAL A 91 0.37 11.50 -10.57
C VAL A 91 -0.67 11.67 -9.49
N LYS A 92 -1.88 12.08 -9.87
CA LYS A 92 -3.03 12.16 -8.97
C LYS A 92 -3.86 10.88 -9.04
N VAL A 93 -4.36 10.44 -7.91
CA VAL A 93 -5.29 9.32 -7.77
C VAL A 93 -6.44 9.69 -6.84
N LYS A 94 -7.58 9.03 -6.99
CA LYS A 94 -8.77 9.34 -6.21
C LYS A 94 -8.58 9.10 -4.73
N LYS A 95 -8.06 7.91 -4.39
CA LYS A 95 -8.05 7.41 -3.02
C LYS A 95 -6.88 6.49 -2.75
N LEU A 96 -6.32 6.61 -1.56
CA LEU A 96 -5.30 5.72 -1.02
C LEU A 96 -5.84 5.03 0.23
N VAL A 97 -5.74 3.70 0.26
CA VAL A 97 -6.06 2.90 1.44
C VAL A 97 -4.82 2.11 1.84
N PHE A 98 -4.21 2.51 2.94
CA PHE A 98 -2.95 1.95 3.41
C PHE A 98 -3.17 1.06 4.62
N VAL A 99 -2.57 -0.13 4.59
CA VAL A 99 -2.70 -1.14 5.64
C VAL A 99 -1.31 -1.42 6.21
N CYS A 100 -1.10 -1.17 7.49
CA CYS A 100 0.19 -1.32 8.19
C CYS A 100 1.33 -0.53 7.54
N GLY A 101 1.04 0.71 7.11
CA GLY A 101 2.00 1.56 6.43
C GLY A 101 3.01 2.19 7.40
N PHE A 102 4.28 2.23 6.99
CA PHE A 102 5.36 2.86 7.74
C PHE A 102 6.37 3.52 6.81
N ASN A 103 7.26 4.34 7.38
CA ASN A 103 8.35 5.00 6.66
C ASN A 103 9.59 5.05 7.54
N ASN A 104 10.76 4.78 6.96
CA ASN A 104 12.06 4.76 7.64
C ASN A 104 12.11 3.87 8.90
N TYR A 105 11.58 2.64 8.82
CA TYR A 105 11.61 1.69 9.92
C TYR A 105 12.67 0.61 9.69
N LEU A 106 13.53 0.41 10.69
CA LEU A 106 14.67 -0.51 10.67
C LEU A 106 14.75 -1.27 12.01
N GLY A 107 15.54 -2.34 12.05
CA GLY A 107 15.71 -3.21 13.21
C GLY A 107 14.79 -4.42 13.21
N ILE A 108 14.21 -4.80 12.07
CA ILE A 108 13.45 -6.05 11.93
C ILE A 108 14.45 -7.21 11.78
N ASP A 109 15.19 -7.20 10.67
CA ASP A 109 16.37 -8.01 10.39
C ASP A 109 17.13 -7.39 9.20
N ASP A 110 18.30 -7.95 8.85
CA ASP A 110 19.14 -7.42 7.76
C ASP A 110 18.43 -7.39 6.39
N ASP A 111 17.61 -8.39 6.08
CA ASP A 111 16.96 -8.51 4.78
C ASP A 111 15.84 -7.48 4.64
N TYR A 112 14.96 -7.36 5.65
CA TYR A 112 13.91 -6.35 5.68
C TYR A 112 14.47 -4.93 5.76
N ASP A 113 15.52 -4.71 6.55
CA ASP A 113 16.12 -3.39 6.69
C ASP A 113 16.74 -2.91 5.38
N ASN A 114 17.36 -3.81 4.60
CA ASN A 114 17.88 -3.48 3.27
C ASN A 114 16.77 -3.02 2.32
N VAL A 115 15.65 -3.74 2.31
CA VAL A 115 14.47 -3.39 1.49
C VAL A 115 13.86 -2.06 1.95
N ASN A 116 13.69 -1.86 3.25
CA ASN A 116 13.07 -0.67 3.82
C ASN A 116 13.86 0.60 3.51
N ARG A 117 15.21 0.54 3.57
CA ARG A 117 16.08 1.67 3.18
C ARG A 117 15.83 2.12 1.74
N GLY A 118 15.65 1.18 0.82
CA GLY A 118 15.40 1.47 -0.60
C GLY A 118 14.08 2.19 -0.87
N MET A 119 13.13 2.14 0.07
CA MET A 119 11.80 2.73 -0.07
C MET A 119 11.62 4.05 0.69
N TYR A 120 12.62 4.50 1.44
CA TYR A 120 12.55 5.72 2.25
C TYR A 120 12.13 6.95 1.45
N LEU A 121 11.30 7.79 2.09
CA LEU A 121 10.78 9.04 1.57
C LEU A 121 10.82 10.13 2.66
N GLU A 122 11.62 11.18 2.46
CA GLU A 122 11.75 12.28 3.42
C GLU A 122 10.49 13.15 3.51
N ASN A 123 9.94 13.54 2.36
CA ASN A 123 8.84 14.48 2.19
C ASN A 123 7.46 13.79 2.14
N LEU A 124 7.21 12.82 3.01
CA LEU A 124 6.01 11.96 3.00
C LEU A 124 4.68 12.74 2.91
N SER A 125 4.57 13.89 3.60
CA SER A 125 3.34 14.70 3.60
C SER A 125 2.95 15.27 2.23
N GLU A 126 3.87 15.34 1.28
CA GLU A 126 3.58 15.86 -0.07
C GLU A 126 2.61 14.97 -0.85
N VAL A 127 2.46 13.69 -0.49
CA VAL A 127 1.49 12.79 -1.12
C VAL A 127 0.05 13.34 -1.05
N LYS A 128 -0.27 14.19 -0.06
CA LYS A 128 -1.57 14.85 0.06
C LYS A 128 -1.93 15.75 -1.12
N LYS A 129 -0.95 16.18 -1.93
CA LYS A 129 -1.18 16.95 -3.17
C LYS A 129 -1.67 16.07 -4.32
N TYR A 130 -1.52 14.75 -4.17
CA TYR A 130 -1.68 13.74 -5.21
C TYR A 130 -2.82 12.75 -4.92
N CYS A 131 -3.58 12.98 -3.85
CA CYS A 131 -4.74 12.17 -3.53
C CYS A 131 -5.76 12.97 -2.70
N ASP A 132 -7.05 12.77 -2.96
CA ASP A 132 -8.13 13.46 -2.27
C ASP A 132 -8.42 12.87 -0.88
N GLU A 133 -8.30 11.54 -0.73
CA GLU A 133 -8.58 10.84 0.51
C GLU A 133 -7.54 9.75 0.81
N ILE A 134 -6.94 9.81 2.00
CA ILE A 134 -6.00 8.79 2.48
C ILE A 134 -6.57 8.17 3.76
N ILE A 135 -6.80 6.86 3.73
CA ILE A 135 -7.26 6.07 4.88
C ILE A 135 -6.14 5.13 5.31
N CYS A 136 -5.77 5.14 6.59
CA CYS A 136 -4.76 4.23 7.14
C CYS A 136 -5.37 3.27 8.15
N PHE A 137 -5.17 1.97 7.93
CA PHE A 137 -5.35 0.90 8.91
C PHE A 137 -4.01 0.55 9.53
N TYR A 138 -3.98 0.37 10.84
CA TYR A 138 -2.80 -0.08 11.57
C TYR A 138 -3.21 -0.72 12.90
N THR A 139 -2.30 -1.41 13.58
CA THR A 139 -2.65 -2.21 14.76
C THR A 139 -1.83 -1.85 15.99
N LYS A 140 -2.34 -2.19 17.18
CA LYS A 140 -1.60 -1.98 18.44
C LYS A 140 -0.56 -3.07 18.72
N ASN A 141 -0.62 -4.20 18.02
CA ASN A 141 0.14 -5.40 18.33
C ASN A 141 0.86 -6.01 17.13
N ASP A 142 1.19 -5.19 16.14
CA ASP A 142 2.00 -5.59 15.00
C ASP A 142 3.36 -6.15 15.45
N PRO A 143 3.70 -7.41 15.09
CA PRO A 143 4.92 -8.05 15.58
C PRO A 143 6.19 -7.61 14.83
N TYR A 144 6.07 -6.89 13.71
CA TYR A 144 7.22 -6.46 12.91
C TYR A 144 7.46 -4.95 13.04
N VAL A 145 6.40 -4.14 13.00
CA VAL A 145 6.50 -2.68 12.98
C VAL A 145 5.89 -2.11 14.26
N SER A 146 6.61 -1.25 14.97
CA SER A 146 6.09 -0.68 16.22
C SER A 146 4.83 0.15 15.98
N TYR A 147 3.89 0.11 16.94
CA TYR A 147 2.68 0.92 16.95
C TYR A 147 2.98 2.41 16.69
N GLU A 148 4.03 2.95 17.30
CA GLU A 148 4.41 4.35 17.15
C GLU A 148 4.89 4.67 15.74
N ALA A 149 5.52 3.72 15.05
CA ALA A 149 5.97 3.92 13.67
C ALA A 149 4.77 3.97 12.70
N GLU A 150 3.84 3.02 12.82
CA GLU A 150 2.61 3.03 12.01
C GLU A 150 1.75 4.26 12.31
N LYS A 151 1.60 4.60 13.61
CA LYS A 151 0.89 5.80 14.04
C LYS A 151 1.52 7.07 13.48
N ARG A 152 2.85 7.24 13.55
CA ARG A 152 3.54 8.41 12.97
C ARG A 152 3.30 8.52 11.47
N PHE A 153 3.34 7.41 10.74
CA PHE A 153 3.03 7.39 9.32
C PHE A 153 1.61 7.86 9.06
N ALA A 154 0.62 7.28 9.77
CA ALA A 154 -0.78 7.63 9.65
C ALA A 154 -1.06 9.10 10.05
N ASP A 155 -0.53 9.59 11.17
CA ASP A 155 -0.65 10.99 11.60
C ASP A 155 -0.13 11.97 10.55
N THR A 156 0.91 11.58 9.80
CA THR A 156 1.51 12.44 8.78
C THR A 156 0.58 12.62 7.58
N ILE A 157 -0.08 11.56 7.12
CA ILE A 157 -0.76 11.55 5.80
C ILE A 157 -2.26 11.30 5.82
N ALA A 158 -2.79 10.59 6.81
CA ALA A 158 -4.15 10.08 6.76
C ALA A 158 -5.18 11.20 6.99
N ALA A 159 -6.24 11.18 6.20
CA ALA A 159 -7.48 11.89 6.49
C ALA A 159 -8.34 11.10 7.49
N LYS A 160 -8.28 9.77 7.44
CA LYS A 160 -8.97 8.86 8.37
C LYS A 160 -8.03 7.77 8.85
N GLN A 161 -8.02 7.54 10.16
CA GLN A 161 -7.26 6.47 10.80
C GLN A 161 -8.22 5.42 11.35
N ILE A 162 -7.91 4.14 11.14
CA ILE A 162 -8.67 3.00 11.66
C ILE A 162 -7.69 2.09 12.41
N ILE A 163 -7.83 2.02 13.72
CA ILE A 163 -6.94 1.26 14.60
C ILE A 163 -7.61 -0.06 14.94
N ILE A 164 -6.87 -1.17 14.79
CA ILE A 164 -7.31 -2.50 15.18
C ILE A 164 -6.49 -2.95 16.39
N ASP A 165 -7.16 -3.33 17.48
CA ASP A 165 -6.49 -3.60 18.75
C ASP A 165 -5.64 -4.88 18.74
N ASP A 166 -6.11 -5.94 18.08
CA ASP A 166 -5.47 -7.27 18.05
C ASP A 166 -5.48 -7.84 16.62
N GLY A 167 -4.75 -7.21 15.71
CA GLY A 167 -4.74 -7.53 14.28
C GLY A 167 -3.40 -8.07 13.76
N GLY A 168 -2.36 -8.10 14.60
CA GLY A 168 -0.99 -8.39 14.17
C GLY A 168 -0.58 -7.45 13.03
N HIS A 169 -0.01 -7.98 11.95
CA HIS A 169 0.39 -7.19 10.77
C HIS A 169 -0.70 -7.14 9.68
N LEU A 170 -1.95 -7.48 10.03
CA LEU A 170 -3.08 -7.59 9.10
C LEU A 170 -2.76 -8.47 7.87
N ASN A 171 -1.97 -9.51 8.10
CA ASN A 171 -1.47 -10.46 7.10
C ASN A 171 -2.05 -11.87 7.35
N SER A 172 -1.77 -12.83 6.47
CA SER A 172 -2.29 -14.19 6.63
C SER A 172 -1.75 -14.91 7.87
N GLU A 173 -0.55 -14.58 8.34
CA GLU A 173 0.01 -15.11 9.60
C GLU A 173 -0.79 -14.64 10.82
N SER A 174 -1.37 -13.44 10.74
CA SER A 174 -2.28 -12.86 11.74
C SER A 174 -3.75 -13.23 11.49
N GLY A 175 -4.05 -14.17 10.57
CA GLY A 175 -5.41 -14.64 10.26
C GLY A 175 -6.15 -13.85 9.16
N TYR A 176 -5.54 -12.82 8.57
CA TYR A 176 -6.17 -11.96 7.56
C TYR A 176 -6.00 -12.51 6.14
N ARG A 177 -6.74 -13.58 5.85
CA ARG A 177 -7.01 -14.04 4.46
C ARG A 177 -8.23 -13.36 3.85
N GLU A 178 -9.06 -12.78 4.70
CA GLU A 178 -10.24 -11.98 4.37
C GLU A 178 -10.21 -10.71 5.22
N PHE A 179 -10.75 -9.60 4.73
CA PHE A 179 -10.69 -8.34 5.46
C PHE A 179 -11.92 -7.46 5.19
N SER A 180 -13.05 -7.79 5.82
CA SER A 180 -14.34 -7.11 5.60
C SER A 180 -14.30 -5.61 5.91
N ALA A 181 -13.66 -5.21 7.01
CA ALA A 181 -13.53 -3.80 7.38
C ALA A 181 -12.76 -2.98 6.33
N LEU A 182 -11.81 -3.60 5.62
CA LEU A 182 -11.13 -2.96 4.49
C LEU A 182 -12.07 -2.77 3.30
N LEU A 183 -12.92 -3.75 2.99
CA LEU A 183 -13.90 -3.64 1.90
C LEU A 183 -14.92 -2.52 2.13
N GLU A 184 -15.32 -2.27 3.39
CA GLU A 184 -16.30 -1.23 3.74
C GLU A 184 -15.85 0.20 3.41
N VAL A 185 -14.54 0.43 3.27
CA VAL A 185 -14.00 1.75 2.97
C VAL A 185 -13.61 1.94 1.50
N ILE A 186 -13.85 0.94 0.63
CA ILE A 186 -13.45 0.94 -0.80
C ILE A 186 -14.63 1.20 -1.74
#